data_AF-A0A1G2G195-F1
#
_entry.id   AF-A0A1G2G195-F1
#
_cell.length_a   1.000
_cell.length_b   1.000
_cell.length_c   1.000
_cell.angle_alpha   90.00
_cell.angle_beta   90.00
_cell.angle_gamma   90.00
#
_symmetry.space_group_name_H-M   'P 1'
#
loop_
_entity.id
_entity.type
_entity.pdbx_description
1 polymer ?
#
loop_
_entity_poly.entity_id
_entity_poly.type
_entity_poly.pdbx_seq_one_letter_code
_entity_poly.pdbx_strand_id
1 'polypeptide(L)' 'MLGRRHFEFSITDLYQQFRRDPTMTKNQGTRLVLYISKEIVFAHHDEIWAESEGPGKGSSFFVRLKKTR' A
#
# COMPACT_ATOMS: atom_id res chain seq x y z
N MET A 1 24.02 -7.31 -22.45
CA MET A 1 23.87 -7.49 -20.99
C MET A 1 22.65 -6.69 -20.54
N LEU A 2 21.51 -7.35 -20.32
CA LEU A 2 20.25 -6.66 -20.00
C LEU A 2 20.17 -6.47 -18.47
N GLY A 3 20.31 -5.23 -18.01
CA GLY A 3 20.21 -4.88 -16.60
C GLY A 3 18.84 -5.27 -16.05
N ARG A 4 18.83 -6.15 -15.04
CA ARG A 4 17.64 -6.48 -14.26
C ARG A 4 17.17 -5.20 -13.57
N ARG A 5 16.11 -4.58 -14.08
CA ARG A 5 15.42 -3.48 -13.40
C ARG A 5 14.77 -4.07 -12.15
N HIS A 6 15.47 -3.99 -11.02
CA HIS A 6 14.85 -4.14 -9.71
C HIS A 6 13.88 -2.96 -9.56
N PHE A 7 12.59 -3.22 -9.68
CA PHE A 7 11.57 -2.29 -9.23
C PHE A 7 11.49 -2.44 -7.72
N GLU A 8 12.11 -1.52 -7.00
CA GLU A 8 11.97 -1.44 -5.54
C GLU A 8 10.56 -0.91 -5.25
N PHE A 9 9.69 -1.80 -4.78
CA PHE A 9 8.32 -1.46 -4.45
C PHE A 9 8.27 -0.90 -3.03
N SER A 10 7.98 0.41 -2.88
CA SER A 10 7.88 1.03 -1.58
C SER A 10 6.50 0.80 -0.97
N ILE A 11 6.43 0.70 0.36
CA ILE A 11 5.17 0.68 1.11
C ILE A 11 4.29 1.88 0.75
N THR A 12 4.89 3.02 0.39
CA THR A 12 4.15 4.21 -0.04
C THR A 12 3.39 3.98 -1.35
N ASP A 13 3.90 3.13 -2.23
CA ASP A 13 3.28 2.81 -3.52
C ASP A 13 2.03 1.93 -3.38
N LEU A 14 1.83 1.28 -2.22
CA LEU A 14 0.65 0.47 -1.93
C LEU A 14 -0.65 1.28 -1.97
N TYR A 15 -0.59 2.59 -1.69
CA TYR A 15 -1.76 3.47 -1.61
C TYR A 15 -2.09 4.18 -2.92
N GLN A 16 -1.42 3.85 -4.04
CA GLN A 16 -1.65 4.48 -5.33
C GLN A 16 -2.68 3.70 -6.15
N GLN A 17 -3.56 4.44 -6.83
CA GLN A 17 -4.54 3.85 -7.74
C GLN A 17 -3.80 3.14 -8.90
N PHE A 18 -4.12 1.86 -9.12
CA PHE A 18 -3.70 1.08 -10.30
C PHE A 18 -2.21 0.75 -10.49
N ARG A 19 -1.33 0.89 -9.48
CA ARG A 19 0.05 0.39 -9.59
C ARG A 19 0.09 -1.13 -9.58
N ARG A 20 0.62 -1.73 -10.66
CA ARG A 20 0.83 -3.18 -10.80
C ARG A 20 2.33 -3.48 -10.68
N ASP A 21 2.69 -4.43 -9.83
CA ASP A 21 3.98 -5.09 -9.93
C ASP A 21 3.94 -6.02 -11.16
N PRO A 22 4.81 -5.82 -12.17
CA PRO A 22 4.82 -6.64 -13.38
C PRO A 22 5.16 -8.12 -13.10
N THR A 23 5.68 -8.45 -11.92
CA THR A 23 6.04 -9.83 -11.53
C THR A 23 4.89 -10.61 -10.90
N MET A 24 3.79 -9.95 -10.50
CA MET A 24 2.65 -10.58 -9.84
C MET A 24 1.53 -10.90 -10.83
N THR A 25 1.58 -12.08 -11.45
CA THR A 25 0.65 -12.51 -12.52
C THR A 25 -0.66 -13.14 -12.07
N LYS A 26 -0.92 -13.35 -10.77
CA LYS A 26 -2.03 -14.25 -10.35
C LYS A 26 -3.12 -13.73 -9.39
N ASN A 27 -3.11 -12.49 -8.93
CA ASN A 27 -4.18 -12.01 -8.03
C ASN A 27 -4.98 -10.86 -8.67
N GLN A 28 -6.13 -11.22 -9.25
CA GLN A 28 -7.12 -10.37 -9.92
C GLN A 28 -7.95 -9.53 -8.93
N GLY A 29 -7.31 -8.85 -7.99
CA GLY A 29 -7.94 -7.76 -7.23
C GLY A 29 -7.49 -6.44 -7.82
N THR A 30 -8.37 -5.46 -8.01
CA THR A 30 -8.05 -4.12 -8.55
C THR A 30 -7.06 -3.33 -7.66
N ARG A 31 -6.59 -3.90 -6.55
CA ARG A 31 -5.79 -3.26 -5.49
C ARG A 31 -6.36 -1.91 -5.05
N LEU A 32 -7.68 -1.76 -5.17
CA LEU A 32 -8.39 -0.53 -4.86
C LEU A 32 -8.70 -0.41 -3.38
N VAL A 33 -8.69 -1.52 -2.63
CA VAL A 33 -9.10 -1.52 -1.21
C VAL A 33 -8.25 -0.58 -0.39
N LEU A 34 -6.93 -0.56 -0.61
CA LEU A 34 -6.00 0.24 0.19
C LEU A 34 -5.99 1.71 -0.25
N TYR A 35 -6.24 1.97 -1.54
CA TYR A 35 -6.54 3.32 -2.04
C TYR A 35 -7.81 3.87 -1.38
N ILE A 36 -8.91 3.10 -1.38
CA ILE A 36 -10.17 3.51 -0.74
C ILE A 36 -9.97 3.73 0.76
N SER A 37 -9.24 2.85 1.45
CA SER A 37 -8.92 3.03 2.88
C SER A 37 -8.20 4.35 3.13
N LYS A 38 -7.24 4.73 2.27
CA LYS A 38 -6.56 6.03 2.37
C LYS A 38 -7.53 7.19 2.17
N GLU A 39 -8.37 7.15 1.15
CA GLU A 39 -9.34 8.23 0.89
C GLU A 39 -10.32 8.39 2.05
N ILE A 40 -10.79 7.29 2.65
CA ILE A 40 -11.64 7.31 3.85
C ILE A 40 -10.91 7.99 5.01
N VAL A 41 -9.66 7.59 5.32
CA VAL A 41 -8.90 8.17 6.44
C VAL A 41 -8.59 9.65 6.19
N PHE A 42 -8.26 10.03 4.96
CA PHE A 42 -8.00 11.43 4.60
C PHE A 42 -9.25 12.30 4.71
N ALA A 43 -10.42 11.79 4.38
CA ALA A 43 -11.69 12.49 4.58
C ALA A 43 -11.97 12.79 6.07
N HIS A 44 -11.35 12.06 6.99
CA HIS A 44 -11.41 12.30 8.44
C HIS A 44 -10.27 13.21 8.95
N HIS A 45 -9.46 13.80 8.06
CA HIS A 45 -8.29 14.65 8.36
C HIS A 45 -7.22 13.95 9.21
N ASP A 46 -6.92 12.70 8.87
CA ASP A 46 -6.20 11.77 9.72
C ASP A 46 -5.11 10.98 8.95
N GLU A 47 -4.36 10.11 9.64
CA GLU A 47 -3.15 9.46 9.10
C GLU A 47 -3.30 7.95 8.87
N ILE A 48 -2.68 7.44 7.81
CA ILE A 48 -2.58 6.01 7.45
C ILE A 48 -1.15 5.68 6.99
N TRP A 49 -0.59 4.57 7.48
CA TRP A 49 0.75 4.11 7.09
C TRP A 49 0.88 2.59 7.24
N ALA A 50 2.01 2.05 6.79
CA ALA A 50 2.34 0.65 6.97
C ALA A 50 3.83 0.47 7.29
N GLU A 51 4.14 -0.61 7.99
CA GLU A 51 5.49 -0.97 8.41
C GLU A 51 5.75 -2.45 8.06
N SER A 52 6.99 -2.77 7.72
CA SER A 52 7.44 -4.13 7.44
C SER A 52 8.91 -4.27 7.80
N GLU A 53 9.28 -5.39 8.42
CA GLU A 53 10.68 -5.76 8.68
C GLU A 53 11.40 -6.23 7.41
N GLY A 54 10.71 -6.31 6.27
CA GLY A 54 11.28 -6.69 4.99
C GLY A 54 10.71 -7.99 4.39
N PRO A 55 11.35 -8.53 3.34
CA PRO A 55 10.81 -9.65 2.57
C PRO A 55 10.48 -10.88 3.42
N GLY A 56 9.29 -11.45 3.23
CA GLY A 56 8.83 -12.65 3.93
C GLY A 56 8.39 -12.43 5.38
N LYS A 57 8.47 -11.20 5.92
CA LYS A 57 8.06 -10.87 7.29
C LYS A 57 6.62 -10.36 7.42
N GLY A 58 5.94 -10.16 6.29
CA GLY A 58 4.61 -9.55 6.26
C GLY A 58 4.65 -8.04 6.49
N SER A 59 3.48 -7.42 6.64
CA SER A 59 3.36 -5.98 6.87
C SER A 59 2.24 -5.69 7.87
N SER A 60 2.44 -4.68 8.71
CA SER A 60 1.45 -4.14 9.64
C SER A 60 0.92 -2.82 9.09
N PHE A 61 -0.40 -2.64 9.12
CA PHE A 61 -1.07 -1.44 8.63
C PHE A 61 -1.72 -0.71 9.79
N PHE A 62 -1.55 0.61 9.82
CA PHE A 62 -2.00 1.44 10.93
C PHE A 62 -2.84 2.60 10.40
N VAL A 63 -3.88 2.92 11.17
CA VAL A 63 -4.71 4.11 10.97
C VAL A 63 -4.79 4.85 12.29
N ARG A 64 -4.71 6.18 12.24
CA ARG A 64 -4.92 7.04 13.40
C ARG A 64 -6.14 7.89 13.11
N LEU A 65 -7.20 7.71 13.90
CA LEU A 65 -8.44 8.47 13.76
C LEU A 65 -8.70 9.31 15.00
N LYS A 66 -9.26 10.50 14.82
CA LYS A 66 -9.75 11.31 15.95
C LYS A 66 -10.97 10.64 16.57
N LYS A 67 -10.93 10.50 17.90
CA LYS A 67 -12.10 10.06 18.66
C LYS A 67 -13.15 11.18 18.67
N THR A 68 -14.30 10.92 18.07
CA THR A 68 -15.47 11.79 18.24
C THR A 68 -16.12 11.48 19.60
N ARG A 69 -16.63 12.51 20.29
CA ARG A 69 -17.29 12.40 21.59
C ARG A 69 -18.60 11.64 21.51
#